data_AF-A0A916WUI8-F1
#
_entry.id   AF-A0A916WUI8-F1
#
_cell.length_a   1.000
_cell.length_b   1.000
_cell.length_c   1.000
_cell.angle_alpha   90.00
_cell.angle_beta   90.00
_cell.angle_gamma   90.00
#
_symmetry.space_group_name_H-M   'P 1'
#
loop_
_entity.id
_entity.type
_entity.pdbx_description
1 polymer ?
#
loop_
_entity_poly.entity_id
_entity_poly.type
_entity_poly.pdbx_seq_one_letter_code
_entity_poly.pdbx_strand_id
1 'polypeptide(L)'
;MGGLTMHVPKLRPDPVTGVAALTLAVGTPMLRRAIRSPRGGTAFRRRAVELAAAWTAGAVAVRAIEPAGFELPTDLRAVVLQPAVAGAATIGVFTGGALVGARLPFVRDRMADVLDHARRGSLPIVAGLALLTGATEELFFRGALYDVAGHLGLPEVSSTTVLHMAVTTATGNPMLVLASGLLSTLAGLERAHTDSVIAPVVLHVVWSAGMLLVLPPIVNRRSDIHPGSHPRPHRGSASPIRRS
;
A
#
# COMPACT_ATOMS: atom_id res chain seq x y z
N MET A 1 -30.32 -2.73 -52.73
CA MET A 1 -30.30 -2.83 -51.25
C MET A 1 -28.98 -3.50 -50.85
N GLY A 2 -27.92 -2.71 -50.64
CA GLY A 2 -26.63 -3.23 -50.19
C GLY A 2 -26.61 -3.27 -48.67
N GLY A 3 -26.63 -4.48 -48.10
CA GLY A 3 -26.53 -4.68 -46.65
C GLY A 3 -25.14 -4.31 -46.16
N LEU A 4 -25.04 -3.20 -45.42
CA LEU A 4 -23.88 -2.88 -44.59
C LEU A 4 -23.80 -3.91 -43.47
N THR A 5 -22.99 -4.95 -43.66
CA THR A 5 -22.56 -5.84 -42.58
C THR A 5 -21.68 -5.03 -41.64
N MET A 6 -22.26 -4.58 -40.53
CA MET A 6 -21.55 -3.92 -39.44
C MET A 6 -20.50 -4.90 -38.90
N HIS A 7 -19.25 -4.69 -39.27
CA HIS A 7 -18.12 -5.47 -38.78
C HIS A 7 -17.88 -5.05 -37.32
N VAL A 8 -18.59 -5.68 -36.38
CA VAL A 8 -18.30 -5.53 -34.95
C VAL A 8 -16.95 -6.21 -34.73
N PRO A 9 -15.86 -5.47 -34.45
CA PRO A 9 -14.58 -6.10 -34.19
C PRO A 9 -14.76 -6.94 -32.92
N LYS A 10 -14.59 -8.25 -33.02
CA LYS A 10 -14.44 -9.07 -31.83
C LYS A 10 -13.16 -8.59 -31.13
N LEU A 11 -13.29 -7.86 -30.02
CA LEU A 11 -12.16 -7.57 -29.15
C LEU A 11 -11.54 -8.92 -28.77
N ARG A 12 -10.41 -9.25 -29.37
CA ARG A 12 -9.57 -10.33 -28.85
C ARG A 12 -9.07 -9.84 -27.50
N PRO A 13 -9.16 -10.65 -26.43
CA PRO A 13 -8.63 -10.25 -25.15
C PRO A 13 -7.13 -10.01 -25.31
N ASP A 14 -6.70 -8.78 -25.04
CA ASP A 14 -5.28 -8.43 -24.99
C ASP A 14 -4.65 -9.20 -23.82
N PRO A 15 -3.64 -10.07 -24.07
CA PRO A 15 -3.03 -10.89 -23.03
C PRO A 15 -2.40 -10.05 -21.91
N VAL A 16 -1.86 -8.87 -22.21
CA VAL A 16 -1.24 -7.98 -21.21
C VAL A 16 -2.29 -7.44 -20.25
N THR A 17 -3.38 -6.90 -20.80
CA THR A 17 -4.54 -6.48 -20.01
C THR A 17 -5.14 -7.64 -19.19
N GLY A 18 -5.21 -8.84 -19.77
CA GLY A 18 -5.69 -10.04 -19.09
C GLY A 18 -4.85 -10.43 -17.86
N VAL A 19 -3.52 -10.40 -17.99
CA VAL A 19 -2.60 -10.68 -16.87
C VAL A 19 -2.76 -9.61 -15.79
N ALA A 20 -2.76 -8.33 -16.15
CA ALA A 20 -2.92 -7.24 -15.19
C ALA A 20 -4.25 -7.35 -14.41
N ALA A 21 -5.35 -7.62 -15.10
CA ALA A 21 -6.66 -7.83 -14.48
C ALA A 21 -6.67 -9.05 -13.55
N LEU A 22 -6.06 -10.16 -13.96
CA LEU A 22 -5.93 -11.36 -13.14
C LEU A 22 -5.10 -11.09 -11.87
N THR A 23 -3.96 -10.40 -12.00
CA THR A 23 -3.12 -10.04 -10.86
C THR A 23 -3.88 -9.15 -9.87
N LEU A 24 -4.64 -8.15 -10.34
CA LEU A 24 -5.52 -7.35 -9.48
C LEU A 24 -6.58 -8.23 -8.78
N ALA A 25 -7.23 -9.11 -9.52
CA ALA A 25 -8.28 -9.99 -9.00
C ALA A 25 -7.75 -10.98 -7.94
N VAL A 26 -6.51 -11.46 -8.09
CA VAL A 26 -5.85 -12.37 -7.13
C VAL A 26 -5.24 -11.62 -5.95
N GLY A 27 -4.54 -10.51 -6.21
CA GLY A 27 -3.87 -9.72 -5.18
C GLY A 27 -4.83 -9.04 -4.20
N THR A 28 -6.01 -8.60 -4.66
CA THR A 28 -7.03 -7.96 -3.81
C THR A 28 -7.49 -8.83 -2.63
N PRO A 29 -7.96 -10.07 -2.81
CA PRO A 29 -8.31 -10.95 -1.69
C PRO A 29 -7.09 -11.36 -0.86
N MET A 30 -5.89 -11.44 -1.44
CA MET A 30 -4.65 -11.70 -0.70
C MET A 30 -4.31 -10.56 0.25
N LEU A 31 -4.41 -9.30 -0.20
CA LEU A 31 -4.26 -8.11 0.63
C LEU A 31 -5.25 -8.11 1.80
N ARG A 32 -6.53 -8.38 1.53
CA ARG A 32 -7.55 -8.50 2.58
C ARG A 32 -7.21 -9.57 3.60
N ARG A 33 -6.71 -10.73 3.16
CA ARG A 33 -6.30 -11.84 4.05
C ARG A 33 -5.07 -11.47 4.88
N ALA A 34 -4.11 -10.76 4.30
CA ALA A 34 -2.91 -10.30 5.00
C ALA A 34 -3.28 -9.34 6.15
N ILE A 35 -4.07 -8.31 5.88
CA ILE A 35 -4.49 -7.31 6.88
C ILE A 35 -5.38 -7.90 7.99
N ARG A 36 -6.14 -8.95 7.69
CA ARG A 36 -6.98 -9.65 8.68
C ARG A 36 -6.24 -10.72 9.49
N SER A 37 -4.98 -11.00 9.18
CA SER A 37 -4.20 -12.00 9.88
C SER A 37 -3.83 -11.53 11.30
N PRO A 38 -3.62 -12.45 12.27
CA PRO A 38 -3.13 -12.10 13.59
C PRO A 38 -1.85 -11.26 13.51
N ARG A 39 -1.90 -10.08 14.12
CA ARG A 39 -0.89 -9.01 14.00
C ARG A 39 0.49 -9.49 14.47
N GLY A 40 1.51 -9.36 13.63
CA GLY A 40 2.89 -9.78 13.94
C GLY A 40 3.14 -11.30 13.96
N GLY A 41 2.11 -12.13 13.72
CA GLY A 41 2.22 -13.59 13.76
C GLY A 41 2.83 -14.21 12.50
N THR A 42 3.13 -15.51 12.55
CA THR A 42 3.58 -16.32 11.39
C THR A 42 2.61 -16.26 10.21
N ALA A 43 1.30 -16.24 10.47
CA ALA A 43 0.28 -16.10 9.45
C ALA A 43 0.43 -14.78 8.68
N PHE A 44 0.55 -13.64 9.36
CA PHE A 44 0.76 -12.33 8.71
C PHE A 44 2.02 -12.35 7.84
N ARG A 45 3.14 -12.82 8.37
CA ARG A 45 4.42 -12.88 7.63
C ARG A 45 4.30 -13.69 6.34
N ARG A 46 3.67 -14.87 6.41
CA ARG A 46 3.44 -15.71 5.24
C ARG A 46 2.53 -15.00 4.22
N ARG A 47 1.42 -14.41 4.66
CA ARG A 47 0.50 -13.69 3.76
C ARG A 47 1.14 -12.46 3.10
N ALA A 48 2.02 -11.75 3.80
CA ALA A 48 2.76 -10.63 3.24
C ALA A 48 3.70 -11.10 2.10
N VAL A 49 4.43 -12.20 2.31
CA VAL A 49 5.28 -12.80 1.26
C VAL A 49 4.46 -13.32 0.09
N GLU A 50 3.34 -14.02 0.35
CA GLU A 50 2.42 -14.48 -0.69
C GLU A 50 1.92 -13.29 -1.54
N LEU A 51 1.53 -12.18 -0.91
CA LEU A 51 1.07 -10.97 -1.60
C LEU A 51 2.19 -10.34 -2.45
N ALA A 52 3.38 -10.17 -1.87
CA ALA A 52 4.54 -9.64 -2.58
C ALA A 52 4.91 -10.50 -3.80
N ALA A 53 4.82 -11.82 -3.67
CA ALA A 53 5.02 -12.76 -4.77
C ALA A 53 3.96 -12.62 -5.87
N ALA A 54 2.69 -12.40 -5.52
CA ALA A 54 1.62 -12.19 -6.50
C ALA A 54 1.84 -10.91 -7.33
N TRP A 55 2.21 -9.80 -6.67
CA TRP A 55 2.53 -8.55 -7.38
C TRP A 55 3.75 -8.71 -8.28
N THR A 56 4.81 -9.32 -7.78
CA THR A 56 6.03 -9.58 -8.54
C THR A 56 5.74 -10.48 -9.75
N ALA A 57 4.98 -11.56 -9.56
CA ALA A 57 4.63 -12.49 -10.63
C ALA A 57 3.80 -11.81 -11.72
N GLY A 58 2.84 -10.96 -11.35
CA GLY A 58 2.09 -10.15 -12.31
C GLY A 58 2.96 -9.17 -13.08
N ALA A 59 3.89 -8.50 -12.38
CA ALA A 59 4.83 -7.59 -13.02
C ALA A 59 5.72 -8.31 -14.04
N VAL A 60 6.33 -9.43 -13.64
CA VAL A 60 7.18 -10.25 -14.52
C VAL A 60 6.40 -10.82 -15.70
N ALA A 61 5.17 -11.30 -15.48
CA ALA A 61 4.34 -11.87 -16.54
C ALA A 61 3.96 -10.84 -17.60
N VAL A 62 3.59 -9.61 -17.21
CA VAL A 62 3.34 -8.51 -18.16
C VAL A 62 4.62 -8.18 -18.94
N ARG A 63 5.77 -8.06 -18.27
CA ARG A 63 7.05 -7.78 -18.92
C ARG A 63 7.54 -8.88 -19.86
N ALA A 64 7.18 -10.13 -19.59
CA ALA A 64 7.50 -11.24 -20.49
C ALA A 64 6.70 -11.20 -21.80
N ILE A 65 5.50 -10.61 -21.78
CA ILE A 65 4.62 -10.47 -22.96
C ILE A 65 4.94 -9.19 -23.73
N GLU A 66 5.15 -8.08 -23.02
CA GLU A 66 5.48 -6.77 -23.58
C GLU A 66 6.78 -6.26 -22.96
N PRO A 67 7.93 -6.67 -23.53
CA PRO A 67 9.23 -6.18 -23.08
C PRO A 67 9.30 -4.67 -23.36
N ALA A 68 9.33 -3.85 -22.31
CA ALA A 68 9.77 -2.47 -22.47
C ALA A 68 11.29 -2.44 -22.62
N GLY A 69 11.79 -1.46 -23.38
CA GLY A 69 13.20 -1.10 -23.34
C GLY A 69 13.57 -0.71 -21.92
N PHE A 70 14.41 -1.51 -21.27
CA PHE A 70 14.98 -1.13 -19.99
C PHE A 70 16.09 -0.11 -20.26
N GLU A 71 15.74 1.17 -20.21
CA GLU A 71 16.74 2.23 -20.20
C GLU A 71 17.20 2.45 -18.77
N LEU A 72 18.52 2.32 -18.56
CA LEU A 72 19.11 2.70 -17.29
C LEU A 72 18.90 4.21 -17.10
N PRO A 73 18.46 4.66 -15.90
CA PRO A 73 18.27 6.07 -15.66
C PRO A 73 19.58 6.82 -15.88
N THR A 74 19.54 7.87 -16.70
CA THR A 74 20.69 8.72 -16.99
C THR A 74 21.06 9.62 -15.82
N ASP A 75 20.08 9.97 -14.96
CA ASP A 75 20.28 10.72 -13.72
C ASP A 75 19.83 9.91 -12.50
N LEU A 76 20.75 9.13 -11.94
CA LEU A 76 20.51 8.39 -10.69
C LEU A 76 20.17 9.31 -9.50
N ARG A 77 20.63 10.56 -9.51
CA ARG A 77 20.30 11.51 -8.43
C ARG A 77 18.83 11.89 -8.51
N ALA A 78 18.29 12.18 -9.70
CA ALA A 78 16.86 12.40 -9.88
C ALA A 78 16.04 11.16 -9.51
N VAL A 79 16.50 9.96 -9.86
CA VAL A 79 15.76 8.71 -9.60
C VAL A 79 15.81 8.24 -8.14
N VAL A 80 16.74 8.75 -7.34
CA VAL A 80 16.89 8.34 -5.93
C VAL A 80 16.63 9.48 -4.96
N LEU A 81 17.31 10.61 -5.11
CA LEU A 81 17.28 11.68 -4.11
C LEU A 81 15.92 12.39 -4.09
N GLN A 82 15.41 12.77 -5.26
CA GLN A 82 14.10 13.43 -5.36
C GLN A 82 12.97 12.58 -4.77
N PRO A 83 12.76 11.32 -5.18
CA PRO A 83 11.70 10.48 -4.60
C PRO A 83 11.95 10.16 -3.12
N ALA A 84 13.20 10.09 -2.66
CA ALA A 84 13.49 9.96 -1.24
C ALA A 84 13.06 11.21 -0.45
N VAL A 85 13.31 12.41 -0.98
CA VAL A 85 12.83 13.67 -0.37
C VAL A 85 11.31 13.76 -0.41
N ALA A 86 10.68 13.39 -1.53
CA ALA A 86 9.22 13.33 -1.64
C ALA A 86 8.62 12.33 -0.64
N GLY A 87 9.19 11.13 -0.55
CA GLY A 87 8.86 10.12 0.46
C GLY A 87 8.98 10.67 1.87
N ALA A 88 10.09 11.35 2.19
CA ALA A 88 10.30 11.96 3.49
C ALA A 88 9.25 13.06 3.80
N ALA A 89 8.93 13.91 2.83
CA ALA A 89 7.91 14.95 2.96
C ALA A 89 6.52 14.35 3.25
N THR A 90 6.17 13.24 2.60
CA THR A 90 4.89 12.57 2.86
C THR A 90 4.78 12.04 4.28
N ILE A 91 5.86 11.60 4.92
CA ILE A 91 5.84 11.21 6.35
C ILE A 91 5.27 12.35 7.21
N GLY A 92 5.67 13.59 6.94
CA GLY A 92 5.16 14.78 7.63
C GLY A 92 3.67 14.98 7.40
N VAL A 93 3.20 14.86 6.16
CA VAL A 93 1.78 14.97 5.79
C VAL A 93 0.94 13.91 6.50
N PHE A 94 1.38 12.64 6.44
CA PHE A 94 0.66 11.53 7.07
C PHE A 94 0.69 11.59 8.59
N THR A 95 1.81 11.98 9.18
CA THR A 95 1.92 12.19 10.62
C THR A 95 1.03 13.35 11.08
N GLY A 96 1.04 14.47 10.35
CA GLY A 96 0.13 15.59 10.60
C GLY A 96 -1.34 15.20 10.49
N GLY A 97 -1.70 14.49 9.41
CA GLY A 97 -3.04 13.94 9.20
C GLY A 97 -3.47 12.98 10.31
N ALA A 98 -2.58 12.10 10.79
CA ALA A 98 -2.84 11.22 11.92
C ALA A 98 -3.04 12.01 13.23
N LEU A 99 -2.26 13.05 13.47
CA LEU A 99 -2.40 13.92 14.65
C LEU A 99 -3.70 14.72 14.66
N VAL A 100 -4.19 15.13 13.49
CA VAL A 100 -5.50 15.78 13.34
C VAL A 100 -6.62 14.76 13.47
N GLY A 101 -6.50 13.62 12.78
CA GLY A 101 -7.45 12.52 12.80
C GLY A 101 -7.61 11.89 14.18
N ALA A 102 -6.58 11.91 15.03
CA ALA A 102 -6.64 11.45 16.41
C ALA A 102 -7.70 12.18 17.25
N ARG A 103 -8.18 13.36 16.81
CA ARG A 103 -9.29 14.08 17.45
C ARG A 103 -10.66 13.45 17.18
N LEU A 104 -10.78 12.59 16.17
CA LEU A 104 -12.00 11.89 15.80
C LEU A 104 -11.94 10.45 16.33
N PRO A 105 -12.84 10.02 17.24
CA PRO A 105 -12.81 8.68 17.84
C PRO A 105 -12.75 7.55 16.82
N PHE A 106 -13.54 7.66 15.75
CA PHE A 106 -13.55 6.69 14.65
C PHE A 106 -12.18 6.53 13.96
N VAL A 107 -11.45 7.62 13.75
CA VAL A 107 -10.14 7.59 13.07
C VAL A 107 -9.07 7.07 14.02
N ARG A 108 -9.13 7.45 15.30
CA ARG A 108 -8.21 6.98 16.35
C ARG A 108 -8.21 5.46 16.46
N ASP A 109 -9.37 4.83 16.50
CA ASP A 109 -9.48 3.39 16.68
C ASP A 109 -8.93 2.63 15.45
N ARG A 110 -9.13 3.18 14.23
CA ARG A 110 -8.55 2.63 12.98
C ARG A 110 -7.04 2.81 12.89
N MET A 111 -6.49 3.90 13.43
CA MET A 111 -5.04 4.09 13.52
C MET A 111 -4.41 3.12 14.52
N ALA A 112 -5.06 2.86 15.66
CA ALA A 112 -4.59 1.90 16.65
C ALA A 112 -4.46 0.49 16.07
N ASP A 113 -5.40 0.08 15.19
CA ASP A 113 -5.37 -1.21 14.51
C ASP A 113 -4.17 -1.38 13.55
N VAL A 114 -3.78 -0.29 12.86
CA VAL A 114 -2.62 -0.28 11.95
C VAL A 114 -1.33 -0.31 12.74
N LEU A 115 -1.19 0.56 13.74
CA LEU A 115 0.02 0.68 14.57
C LEU A 115 0.30 -0.57 15.42
N ASP A 116 -0.73 -1.35 15.75
CA ASP A 116 -0.58 -2.57 16.53
C ASP A 116 0.23 -3.67 15.82
N HIS A 117 0.28 -3.66 14.49
CA HIS A 117 1.13 -4.59 13.73
C HIS A 117 2.61 -4.36 14.01
N ALA A 118 3.02 -3.10 14.17
CA ALA A 118 4.39 -2.71 14.51
C ALA A 118 4.74 -3.02 15.98
N ARG A 119 3.75 -3.03 16.89
CA ARG A 119 3.97 -3.24 18.33
C ARG A 119 4.12 -4.71 18.75
N ARG A 120 3.45 -5.65 18.07
CA ARG A 120 3.41 -7.07 18.49
C ARG A 120 4.34 -8.00 17.71
N GLY A 121 4.98 -7.51 16.66
CA GLY A 121 5.98 -8.25 15.87
C GLY A 121 7.41 -7.80 16.16
N SER A 122 8.39 -8.59 15.70
CA SER A 122 9.77 -8.14 15.61
C SER A 122 9.85 -6.99 14.60
N LEU A 123 10.21 -5.79 15.07
CA LEU A 123 10.24 -4.57 14.26
C LEU A 123 11.09 -4.74 12.98
N PRO A 124 12.31 -5.33 13.02
CA PRO A 124 13.09 -5.59 11.80
C PRO A 124 12.37 -6.47 10.78
N ILE A 125 11.64 -7.50 11.23
CA ILE A 125 10.90 -8.40 10.34
C ILE A 125 9.70 -7.70 9.72
N VAL A 126 8.94 -6.95 10.52
CA VAL A 126 7.79 -6.18 10.03
C VAL A 126 8.24 -5.09 9.06
N ALA A 127 9.34 -4.41 9.37
CA ALA A 127 9.95 -3.43 8.47
C ALA A 127 10.38 -4.07 7.16
N GLY A 128 11.15 -5.16 7.19
CA GLY A 128 11.59 -5.86 5.98
C GLY A 128 10.41 -6.29 5.10
N LEU A 129 9.33 -6.79 5.70
CA LEU A 129 8.12 -7.16 4.95
C LEU A 129 7.38 -5.95 4.38
N ALA A 130 7.30 -4.84 5.10
CA ALA A 130 6.67 -3.62 4.60
C ALA A 130 7.46 -3.01 3.43
N LEU A 131 8.79 -2.97 3.54
CA LEU A 131 9.67 -2.51 2.46
C LEU A 131 9.55 -3.42 1.22
N LEU A 132 9.59 -4.74 1.43
CA LEU A 132 9.40 -5.70 0.35
C LEU A 132 8.04 -5.53 -0.33
N THR A 133 6.96 -5.47 0.46
CA THR A 133 5.61 -5.33 -0.07
C THR A 133 5.48 -4.03 -0.86
N GLY A 134 5.91 -2.90 -0.30
CA GLY A 134 5.89 -1.61 -0.99
C GLY A 134 6.66 -1.63 -2.30
N ALA A 135 7.89 -2.19 -2.30
CA ALA A 135 8.67 -2.33 -3.53
C ALA A 135 7.92 -3.17 -4.59
N THR A 136 7.38 -4.32 -4.20
CA THR A 136 6.65 -5.19 -5.15
C THR A 136 5.32 -4.61 -5.63
N GLU A 137 4.64 -3.82 -4.80
CA GLU A 137 3.46 -3.05 -5.21
C GLU A 137 3.86 -2.05 -6.30
N GLU A 138 4.96 -1.31 -6.15
CA GLU A 138 5.39 -0.36 -7.18
C GLU A 138 5.84 -1.06 -8.47
N LEU A 139 6.50 -2.22 -8.38
CA LEU A 139 6.84 -3.02 -9.57
C LEU A 139 5.60 -3.39 -10.39
N PHE A 140 4.48 -3.71 -9.72
CA PHE A 140 3.23 -4.03 -10.40
C PHE A 140 2.45 -2.78 -10.79
N PHE A 141 2.13 -1.89 -9.86
CA PHE A 141 1.23 -0.74 -10.10
C PHE A 141 1.89 0.37 -10.93
N ARG A 142 3.17 0.68 -10.69
CA ARG A 142 3.91 1.77 -11.37
C ARG A 142 4.86 1.25 -12.46
N GLY A 143 5.14 -0.04 -12.47
CA GLY A 143 5.72 -0.74 -13.60
C GLY A 143 4.62 -1.28 -14.52
N ALA A 144 4.30 -2.56 -14.38
CA ALA A 144 3.45 -3.29 -15.33
C ALA A 144 2.10 -2.63 -15.63
N LEU A 145 1.31 -2.31 -14.59
CA LEU A 145 -0.04 -1.74 -14.76
C LEU A 145 -0.02 -0.31 -15.30
N TYR A 146 1.04 0.45 -15.01
CA TYR A 146 1.25 1.79 -15.56
C TYR A 146 1.46 1.71 -17.07
N ASP A 147 2.31 0.78 -17.51
CA ASP A 147 2.56 0.56 -18.92
C ASP A 147 1.32 -0.02 -19.63
N VAL A 148 0.56 -0.91 -18.98
CA VAL A 148 -0.75 -1.38 -19.49
C VAL A 148 -1.72 -0.21 -19.66
N ALA A 149 -1.75 0.75 -18.74
CA ALA A 149 -2.61 1.92 -18.87
C ALA A 149 -2.23 2.76 -20.10
N GLY A 150 -0.92 2.98 -20.33
CA GLY A 150 -0.41 3.65 -21.52
C GLY A 150 -0.73 2.89 -22.81
N HIS A 151 -0.58 1.55 -22.80
CA HIS A 151 -0.96 0.67 -23.92
C HIS A 151 -2.44 0.83 -24.30
N LEU A 152 -3.32 1.02 -23.31
CA LEU A 152 -4.75 1.23 -23.51
C LEU A 152 -5.12 2.69 -23.85
N GLY A 153 -4.14 3.61 -23.91
CA GLY A 153 -4.38 5.04 -24.12
C GLY A 153 -5.07 5.73 -22.94
N LEU A 154 -4.97 5.15 -21.74
CA LEU A 154 -5.54 5.72 -20.51
C LEU A 154 -4.48 6.58 -19.80
N PRO A 155 -4.88 7.66 -19.09
CA PRO A 155 -3.93 8.44 -18.33
C PRO A 155 -3.36 7.61 -17.17
N GLU A 156 -2.06 7.36 -17.19
CA GLU A 156 -1.40 6.29 -16.44
C GLU A 156 -1.43 6.58 -14.93
N VAL A 157 -1.10 7.82 -14.54
CA VAL A 157 -1.08 8.26 -13.14
C VAL A 157 -2.46 8.11 -12.49
N SER A 158 -3.52 8.65 -13.11
CA SER A 158 -4.87 8.59 -12.51
C SER A 158 -5.43 7.17 -12.54
N SER A 159 -5.21 6.42 -13.61
CA SER A 159 -5.77 5.06 -13.77
C SER A 159 -5.18 4.11 -12.74
N THR A 160 -3.85 4.09 -12.61
CA THR A 160 -3.17 3.25 -11.61
C THR A 160 -3.46 3.69 -10.19
N THR A 161 -3.69 4.99 -9.94
CA THR A 161 -4.12 5.51 -8.63
C THR A 161 -5.51 5.03 -8.25
N VAL A 162 -6.49 5.17 -9.14
CA VAL A 162 -7.87 4.73 -8.90
C VAL A 162 -7.91 3.21 -8.67
N LEU A 163 -7.20 2.43 -9.49
CA LEU A 163 -7.12 0.99 -9.32
C LEU A 163 -6.45 0.60 -7.99
N HIS A 164 -5.35 1.27 -7.60
CA HIS A 164 -4.73 1.00 -6.32
C HIS A 164 -5.69 1.32 -5.16
N MET A 165 -6.35 2.48 -5.18
CA MET A 165 -7.38 2.83 -4.18
C MET A 165 -8.50 1.79 -4.12
N ALA A 166 -9.00 1.34 -5.27
CA ALA A 166 -10.03 0.31 -5.37
C ALA A 166 -9.58 -1.01 -4.71
N VAL A 167 -8.37 -1.48 -5.01
CA VAL A 167 -7.76 -2.65 -4.35
C VAL A 167 -7.63 -2.43 -2.83
N THR A 168 -7.18 -1.24 -2.41
CA THR A 168 -7.01 -0.90 -0.99
C THR A 168 -8.33 -0.89 -0.22
N THR A 169 -9.48 -0.70 -0.87
CA THR A 169 -10.79 -0.80 -0.18
C THR A 169 -10.99 -2.17 0.48
N ALA A 170 -10.35 -3.22 -0.04
CA ALA A 170 -10.40 -4.56 0.51
C ALA A 170 -9.82 -4.66 1.94
N THR A 171 -9.00 -3.68 2.34
CA THR A 171 -8.51 -3.55 3.72
C THR A 171 -9.62 -3.17 4.71
N GLY A 172 -10.72 -2.57 4.25
CA GLY A 172 -11.79 -2.02 5.09
C GLY A 172 -11.38 -0.78 5.90
N ASN A 173 -10.21 -0.21 5.62
CA ASN A 173 -9.69 0.95 6.33
C ASN A 173 -9.69 2.19 5.41
N PRO A 174 -10.61 3.15 5.60
CA PRO A 174 -10.67 4.35 4.77
C PRO A 174 -9.40 5.21 4.88
N MET A 175 -8.68 5.15 6.00
CA MET A 175 -7.38 5.84 6.12
C MET A 175 -6.33 5.24 5.18
N LEU A 176 -6.33 3.91 5.00
CA LEU A 176 -5.42 3.27 4.04
C LEU A 176 -5.81 3.58 2.60
N VAL A 177 -7.10 3.72 2.30
CA VAL A 177 -7.58 4.11 0.95
C VAL A 177 -7.18 5.55 0.62
N LEU A 178 -7.31 6.48 1.57
CA LEU A 178 -6.82 7.84 1.39
C LEU A 178 -5.30 7.88 1.26
N ALA A 179 -4.58 7.09 2.07
CA ALA A 179 -3.14 6.98 2.00
C ALA A 179 -2.67 6.42 0.66
N SER A 180 -3.31 5.37 0.17
CA SER A 180 -2.97 4.78 -1.12
C SER A 180 -3.23 5.76 -2.24
N GLY A 181 -4.30 6.56 -2.21
CA GLY A 181 -4.55 7.61 -3.20
C GLY A 181 -3.43 8.65 -3.28
N LEU A 182 -3.02 9.23 -2.14
CA LEU A 182 -1.96 10.22 -2.09
C LEU A 182 -0.61 9.64 -2.51
N LEU A 183 -0.21 8.50 -1.93
CA LEU A 183 1.07 7.85 -2.20
C LEU A 183 1.15 7.39 -3.67
N SER A 184 0.06 6.80 -4.19
CA SER A 184 -0.07 6.37 -5.57
C SER A 184 0.06 7.51 -6.58
N THR A 185 -0.56 8.65 -6.27
CA THR A 185 -0.47 9.83 -7.14
C THR A 185 0.97 10.29 -7.23
N LEU A 186 1.65 10.45 -6.10
CA LEU A 186 3.05 10.88 -6.06
C LEU A 186 3.98 9.87 -6.72
N ALA A 187 3.81 8.57 -6.45
CA ALA A 187 4.56 7.50 -7.09
C ALA A 187 4.36 7.50 -8.62
N GLY A 188 3.13 7.72 -9.09
CA GLY A 188 2.84 7.88 -10.51
C GLY A 188 3.51 9.11 -11.13
N LEU A 189 3.53 10.24 -10.42
CA LEU A 189 4.22 11.46 -10.88
C LEU A 189 5.73 11.27 -10.94
N GLU A 190 6.34 10.62 -9.95
CA GLU A 190 7.77 10.27 -9.98
C GLU A 190 8.08 9.33 -11.15
N ARG A 191 7.23 8.32 -11.40
CA ARG A 191 7.35 7.42 -12.56
C ARG A 191 7.26 8.19 -13.88
N ALA A 192 6.34 9.14 -14.00
CA ALA A 192 6.18 9.97 -15.20
C ALA A 192 7.35 10.92 -15.42
N HIS A 193 7.92 11.46 -14.34
CA HIS A 193 9.02 12.41 -14.40
C HIS A 193 10.38 11.77 -14.71
N THR A 194 10.62 10.59 -14.14
CA THR A 194 11.94 9.92 -14.21
C THR A 194 12.03 8.82 -15.25
N ASP A 195 10.90 8.48 -15.86
CA ASP A 195 10.69 7.27 -16.66
C ASP A 195 11.16 5.96 -15.98
N SER A 196 11.26 5.94 -14.65
CA SER A 196 11.86 4.83 -13.90
C SER A 196 10.91 4.30 -12.83
N VAL A 197 10.80 2.97 -12.73
CA VAL A 197 10.12 2.30 -11.61
C VAL A 197 10.92 2.35 -10.31
N ILE A 198 12.22 2.68 -10.37
CA ILE A 198 13.05 2.82 -9.17
C ILE A 198 12.60 4.02 -8.34
N ALA A 199 12.23 5.13 -8.97
CA ALA A 199 11.80 6.33 -8.28
C ALA A 199 10.56 6.09 -7.37
N PRO A 200 9.44 5.51 -7.84
CA PRO A 200 8.32 5.16 -6.98
C PRO A 200 8.69 4.11 -5.92
N VAL A 201 9.54 3.12 -6.23
CA VAL A 201 10.03 2.15 -5.23
C VAL A 201 10.76 2.86 -4.10
N VAL A 202 11.67 3.78 -4.40
CA VAL A 202 12.41 4.56 -3.40
C VAL A 202 11.45 5.40 -2.56
N LEU A 203 10.51 6.11 -3.19
CA LEU A 203 9.49 6.90 -2.50
C LEU A 203 8.69 6.04 -1.51
N HIS A 204 8.17 4.89 -1.97
CA HIS A 204 7.35 4.00 -1.14
C HIS A 204 8.19 3.38 -0.01
N VAL A 205 9.42 2.93 -0.29
CA VAL A 205 10.32 2.37 0.74
C VAL A 205 10.63 3.40 1.83
N VAL A 206 10.97 4.64 1.45
CA VAL A 206 11.23 5.72 2.40
C VAL A 206 9.99 6.04 3.23
N TRP A 207 8.82 6.12 2.58
CA TRP A 207 7.55 6.33 3.27
C TRP A 207 7.26 5.19 4.27
N SER A 208 7.36 3.93 3.85
CA SER A 208 7.11 2.75 4.70
C SER A 208 8.04 2.71 5.91
N ALA A 209 9.34 2.95 5.71
CA ALA A 209 10.29 3.05 6.81
C ALA A 209 9.91 4.20 7.76
N GLY A 210 9.60 5.37 7.21
CA GLY A 210 9.18 6.54 7.96
C GLY A 210 7.93 6.30 8.81
N MET A 211 6.88 5.73 8.22
CA MET A 211 5.63 5.44 8.93
C MET A 211 5.82 4.41 10.04
N LEU A 212 6.75 3.47 9.90
CA LEU A 212 7.07 2.50 10.96
C LEU A 212 7.94 3.09 12.08
N LEU A 213 8.82 4.04 11.77
CA LEU A 213 9.79 4.57 12.73
C LEU A 213 9.32 5.86 13.41
N VAL A 214 8.59 6.73 12.70
CA VAL A 214 8.23 8.08 13.15
C VAL A 214 6.84 8.12 13.75
N LEU A 215 5.86 7.45 13.13
CA LEU A 215 4.46 7.56 13.56
C LEU A 215 4.19 6.95 14.95
N PRO A 216 4.65 5.71 15.28
CA PRO A 216 4.31 5.10 16.56
C PRO A 216 4.79 5.90 17.78
N PRO A 217 6.04 6.40 17.85
CA PRO A 217 6.49 7.23 18.97
C PRO A 217 5.67 8.50 19.17
N ILE A 218 5.30 9.18 18.08
CA ILE A 218 4.56 10.45 18.12
C ILE A 218 3.13 10.24 18.64
N VAL A 219 2.45 9.18 18.15
CA VAL A 219 1.08 8.87 18.59
C VAL A 219 1.07 8.36 20.03
N ASN A 220 1.99 7.46 20.40
CA ASN A 220 2.05 6.87 21.73
C ASN A 220 2.28 7.93 22.82
N ARG A 221 3.23 8.87 22.61
CA ARG A 221 3.54 9.96 23.55
C ARG A 221 2.33 10.85 23.86
N ARG A 222 1.38 11.01 22.92
CA ARG A 222 0.13 11.78 23.16
C ARG A 222 -0.87 11.02 24.03
N SER A 223 -0.98 9.70 23.87
CA SER A 223 -1.85 8.85 24.70
C SER A 223 -1.47 8.92 26.19
N ASP A 224 -0.18 9.01 26.49
CA ASP A 224 0.33 9.11 27.86
C ASP A 224 -0.01 10.46 28.53
N ILE A 225 -0.19 11.51 27.73
CA ILE A 225 -0.54 12.88 28.19
C ILE A 225 -2.05 13.02 28.44
N HIS A 226 -2.90 12.14 27.89
CA HIS A 226 -4.35 12.19 28.07
C HIS A 226 -4.94 10.83 28.53
N PRO A 227 -4.70 10.42 29.79
CA PRO A 227 -5.06 9.10 30.30
C PRO A 227 -6.57 8.82 30.44
N GLY A 228 -7.45 9.75 30.06
CA GLY A 228 -8.89 9.72 30.36
C GLY A 228 -9.79 8.93 29.40
N SER A 229 -9.30 8.38 28.29
CA SER A 229 -10.18 7.84 27.22
C SER A 229 -10.31 6.32 27.15
N HIS A 230 -9.82 5.58 28.15
CA HIS A 230 -10.11 4.15 28.28
C HIS A 230 -11.07 3.92 29.45
N PRO A 231 -12.23 3.27 29.25
CA PRO A 231 -12.95 2.66 30.37
C PRO A 231 -11.99 1.70 31.06
N ARG A 232 -11.64 1.97 32.33
CA ARG A 232 -10.93 1.00 33.15
C ARG A 232 -11.79 -0.28 33.18
N PRO A 233 -11.23 -1.48 32.96
CA PRO A 233 -11.94 -2.67 33.39
C PRO A 233 -12.14 -2.52 34.90
N HIS A 234 -13.40 -2.60 35.33
CA HIS A 234 -13.76 -2.59 36.75
C HIS A 234 -12.90 -3.63 37.46
N ARG A 235 -11.91 -3.17 38.24
CA ARG A 235 -11.38 -3.93 39.36
C ARG A 235 -12.51 -4.00 40.38
N GLY A 236 -13.35 -5.02 40.27
CA GLY A 236 -14.19 -5.48 41.36
C GLY A 236 -13.27 -5.83 42.52
N SER A 237 -13.37 -5.05 43.60
CA SER A 237 -12.58 -5.22 44.81
C SER A 237 -12.89 -6.58 45.43
N ALA A 238 -11.85 -7.31 45.77
CA ALA A 238 -11.93 -8.43 46.68
C ALA A 238 -12.39 -7.97 48.08
N SER A 239 -13.17 -8.82 48.75
CA SER A 239 -13.20 -8.90 50.22
C SER A 239 -13.92 -10.19 50.69
N PRO A 240 -13.69 -10.66 51.93
CA PRO A 240 -12.99 -11.93 52.13
C PRO A 240 -13.69 -12.92 53.10
N ILE A 241 -13.16 -14.15 53.17
CA ILE A 241 -13.22 -15.11 54.30
C ILE A 241 -14.60 -15.64 54.74
N ARG A 242 -14.81 -16.97 54.69
CA ARG A 242 -14.75 -17.86 55.87
C ARG A 242 -14.76 -19.35 55.51
N ARG A 243 -13.95 -20.09 56.25
CA ARG A 243 -13.96 -21.55 56.35
C ARG A 243 -15.25 -22.05 57.02
N SER A 244 -15.74 -23.20 56.56
CA SER A 244 -16.22 -24.33 57.35
C SER A 244 -16.24 -25.56 56.46
#